data_AF-A0A3N5SB33-F1
#
_entry.id   AF-A0A3N5SB33-F1
#
_cell.length_a   1.000
_cell.length_b   1.000
_cell.length_c   1.000
_cell.angle_alpha   90.00
_cell.angle_beta   90.00
_cell.angle_gamma   90.00
#
_symmetry.space_group_name_H-M   'P 1'
#
loop_
_entity.id
_entity.type
_entity.pdbx_description
1 polymer ?
#
loop_
_entity_poly.entity_id
_entity_poly.type
_entity_poly.pdbx_seq_one_letter_code
_entity_poly.pdbx_strand_id
1 'polypeptide(L)'
;QVVLNPPNFKEAIRNGEDFYIQFSLMSPLVEEHLIKVLHRELENYDILYMKDMLLTVLKELINNAVKANAKRLFFRKKGLDIRKKEEYRSGMDTFKEEVFSEESSILKELPEAKLVVRVFFKVLPENLRISIINNIPILEEELVKIESRVKKAYSYRDISDAFDDVLDDSEGAGLGLTMALILFKNIGLPPETFSISTDGKLTIAKINIPRRSDAGEFSVKIAESILQELENIPSFPENIIEIQRLCANPDSTIREIADSIKRDPGLTTALLKLSNSAGYITIKKIETIEEAVKIIGTKGINMLLVATGVQKVLDSRYKKFETIWKNSYKTAFYSQRIAMQIKHSKMSEFAYLAALLCDIGRIVLLSIGPEKINRLAEITGNRNLAETAVIEEITLGVSHSTLGSLICKKWKFNDALVKAIEYHHRPHMAPERYRDLAYTVYLSYIFNEIENRNCRFEIVDEDVLEYFNLNNKKNFEMLHKVLREAYEANTTAR
;
A
#
# COMPACT_ATOMS: atom_id res chain seq x y z
N GLN A 1 10.35 4.59 -26.57
CA GLN A 1 9.01 5.03 -27.00
C GLN A 1 7.97 4.10 -26.39
N VAL A 2 6.90 4.66 -25.81
CA VAL A 2 5.77 3.88 -25.26
C VAL A 2 4.65 3.91 -26.29
N VAL A 3 4.03 2.77 -26.57
CA VAL A 3 2.90 2.66 -27.50
C VAL A 3 1.73 2.03 -26.76
N LEU A 4 0.61 2.73 -26.74
CA LEU A 4 -0.68 2.22 -26.25
C LEU A 4 -1.55 1.91 -27.46
N ASN A 5 -2.18 0.75 -27.47
CA ASN A 5 -3.11 0.37 -28.52
C ASN A 5 -4.32 -0.36 -27.94
N PRO A 6 -5.55 0.16 -28.14
CA PRO A 6 -5.83 1.48 -28.73
C PRO A 6 -5.32 2.64 -27.84
N PRO A 7 -5.12 3.85 -28.39
CA PRO A 7 -4.60 4.99 -27.61
C PRO A 7 -5.51 5.38 -26.44
N ASN A 8 -6.83 5.24 -26.62
CA ASN A 8 -7.83 5.50 -25.59
C ASN A 8 -8.17 4.21 -24.82
N PHE A 9 -7.28 3.79 -23.92
CA PHE A 9 -7.51 2.59 -23.11
C PHE A 9 -8.82 2.68 -22.30
N LYS A 10 -9.26 3.87 -21.88
CA LYS A 10 -10.50 4.05 -21.10
C LYS A 10 -11.75 3.56 -21.84
N GLU A 11 -11.78 3.77 -23.15
CA GLU A 11 -12.88 3.37 -24.04
C GLU A 11 -12.76 1.89 -24.40
N ALA A 12 -11.55 1.41 -24.67
CA ALA A 12 -11.28 -0.01 -24.91
C ALA A 12 -11.77 -0.88 -23.75
N ILE A 13 -11.41 -0.49 -22.53
CA ILE A 13 -11.83 -1.16 -21.30
C ILE A 13 -13.37 -1.14 -21.14
N ARG A 14 -14.02 -0.03 -21.49
CA ARG A 14 -15.49 0.08 -21.43
C ARG A 14 -16.19 -0.81 -22.46
N ASN A 15 -15.58 -0.97 -23.63
CA ASN A 15 -16.10 -1.78 -24.74
C ASN A 15 -15.69 -3.26 -24.65
N GLY A 16 -14.84 -3.64 -23.69
CA GLY A 16 -14.28 -4.98 -23.58
C GLY A 16 -13.30 -5.33 -24.70
N GLU A 17 -12.64 -4.33 -25.29
CA GLU A 17 -11.65 -4.50 -26.34
C GLU A 17 -10.29 -4.88 -25.76
N ASP A 18 -9.60 -5.80 -26.45
CA ASP A 18 -8.22 -6.18 -26.15
C ASP A 18 -7.30 -4.95 -26.27
N PHE A 19 -6.40 -4.77 -25.31
CA PHE A 19 -5.45 -3.65 -25.36
C PHE A 19 -4.05 -4.03 -24.88
N TYR A 20 -3.04 -3.28 -25.33
CA TYR A 20 -1.66 -3.48 -24.88
C TYR A 20 -0.85 -2.19 -24.71
N ILE A 21 0.16 -2.31 -23.84
CA ILE A 21 1.22 -1.32 -23.66
C ILE A 21 2.53 -1.92 -24.15
N GLN A 22 3.20 -1.28 -25.11
CA GLN A 22 4.50 -1.71 -25.65
C GLN A 22 5.60 -0.71 -25.30
N PHE A 23 6.75 -1.22 -24.86
CA PHE A 23 7.93 -0.43 -24.52
C PHE A 23 9.20 -1.28 -24.56
N SER A 24 10.37 -0.65 -24.60
CA SER A 24 11.68 -1.35 -24.53
C SER A 24 12.32 -1.32 -23.15
N LEU A 25 12.01 -0.29 -22.35
CA LEU A 25 12.55 -0.09 -21.02
C LEU A 25 11.42 0.34 -20.09
N MET A 26 11.49 -0.10 -18.83
CA MET A 26 10.60 0.36 -17.77
C MET A 26 10.94 1.80 -17.40
N SER A 27 10.09 2.75 -17.80
CA SER A 27 10.24 4.18 -17.48
C SER A 27 9.11 4.66 -16.56
N PRO A 28 9.25 5.82 -15.89
CA PRO A 28 8.18 6.37 -15.05
C PRO A 28 6.86 6.54 -15.82
N LEU A 29 6.92 6.88 -17.10
CA LEU A 29 5.74 7.00 -17.97
C LEU A 29 5.08 5.63 -18.21
N VAL A 30 5.88 4.56 -18.44
CA VAL A 30 5.33 3.20 -18.58
C VAL A 30 4.66 2.76 -17.28
N GLU A 31 5.29 3.07 -16.15
CA GLU A 31 4.78 2.74 -14.82
C GLU A 31 3.43 3.41 -14.57
N GLU A 32 3.33 4.71 -14.86
CA GLU A 32 2.09 5.47 -14.76
C GLU A 32 0.96 4.83 -15.59
N HIS A 33 1.23 4.49 -16.85
CA HIS A 33 0.22 3.86 -17.70
C HIS A 33 -0.20 2.49 -17.18
N LEU A 34 0.75 1.66 -16.73
CA LEU A 34 0.46 0.36 -16.13
C LEU A 34 -0.41 0.49 -14.89
N ILE A 35 -0.11 1.44 -14.00
CA ILE A 35 -0.90 1.70 -12.79
C ILE A 35 -2.32 2.09 -13.16
N LYS A 36 -2.49 3.08 -14.07
CA LYS A 36 -3.81 3.59 -14.49
C LYS A 36 -4.66 2.51 -15.14
N VAL A 37 -4.05 1.73 -16.01
CA VAL A 37 -4.68 0.61 -16.71
C VAL A 37 -5.10 -0.49 -15.74
N LEU A 38 -4.16 -0.98 -14.92
CA LEU A 38 -4.39 -2.07 -13.99
C LEU A 38 -5.48 -1.69 -12.99
N HIS A 39 -5.43 -0.45 -12.49
CA HIS A 39 -6.44 0.10 -11.59
C HIS A 39 -7.85 -0.05 -12.17
N ARG A 40 -8.05 0.40 -13.41
CA ARG A 40 -9.35 0.41 -14.08
C ARG A 40 -9.83 -1.00 -14.46
N GLU A 41 -8.93 -1.87 -14.87
CA GLU A 41 -9.26 -3.29 -15.11
C GLU A 41 -9.74 -3.96 -13.83
N LEU A 42 -8.99 -3.83 -12.73
CA LEU A 42 -9.36 -4.50 -11.49
C LEU A 42 -10.65 -3.94 -10.88
N GLU A 43 -10.96 -2.67 -11.13
CA GLU A 43 -12.25 -2.06 -10.79
C GLU A 43 -13.41 -2.76 -11.52
N ASN A 44 -13.31 -2.98 -12.84
CA ASN A 44 -14.33 -3.69 -13.62
C ASN A 44 -14.60 -5.13 -13.14
N TYR A 45 -13.60 -5.77 -12.52
CA TYR A 45 -13.70 -7.14 -12.02
C TYR A 45 -14.00 -7.22 -10.51
N ASP A 46 -14.21 -6.08 -9.83
CA ASP A 46 -14.42 -6.00 -8.37
C ASP A 46 -13.29 -6.67 -7.55
N ILE A 47 -12.05 -6.59 -8.05
CA ILE A 47 -10.84 -7.17 -7.44
C ILE A 47 -9.75 -6.12 -7.23
N LEU A 48 -10.14 -4.86 -7.07
CA LEU A 48 -9.22 -3.73 -6.89
C LEU A 48 -8.26 -3.89 -5.70
N TYR A 49 -8.66 -4.66 -4.68
CA TYR A 49 -7.81 -5.00 -3.53
C TYR A 49 -6.53 -5.76 -3.93
N MET A 50 -6.46 -6.33 -5.13
CA MET A 50 -5.28 -7.03 -5.66
C MET A 50 -4.32 -6.11 -6.41
N LYS A 51 -4.61 -4.80 -6.50
CA LYS A 51 -3.88 -3.86 -7.37
C LYS A 51 -2.39 -3.82 -7.06
N ASP A 52 -2.01 -3.60 -5.81
CA ASP A 52 -0.61 -3.35 -5.47
C ASP A 52 0.21 -4.64 -5.57
N MET A 53 -0.39 -5.77 -5.18
CA MET A 53 0.17 -7.10 -5.39
C MET A 53 0.42 -7.36 -6.89
N LEU A 54 -0.61 -7.21 -7.72
CA LEU A 54 -0.49 -7.44 -9.16
C LEU A 54 0.49 -6.47 -9.81
N LEU A 55 0.51 -5.22 -9.38
CA LEU A 55 1.47 -4.24 -9.86
C LEU A 55 2.89 -4.68 -9.53
N THR A 56 3.13 -5.19 -8.32
CA THR A 56 4.42 -5.73 -7.89
C THR A 56 4.83 -6.93 -8.75
N VAL A 57 3.94 -7.89 -8.95
CA VAL A 57 4.19 -9.06 -9.81
C VAL A 57 4.46 -8.64 -11.26
N LEU A 58 3.67 -7.73 -11.81
CA LEU A 58 3.82 -7.23 -13.17
C LEU A 58 5.16 -6.52 -13.35
N LYS A 59 5.54 -5.63 -12.43
CA LYS A 59 6.84 -4.95 -12.46
C LYS A 59 8.00 -5.94 -12.49
N GLU A 60 7.93 -6.99 -11.68
CA GLU A 60 8.98 -8.01 -11.64
C GLU A 60 9.07 -8.81 -12.94
N LEU A 61 7.93 -9.28 -13.48
CA LEU A 61 7.89 -10.01 -14.75
C LEU A 61 8.37 -9.14 -15.93
N ILE A 62 7.98 -7.87 -15.94
CA ILE A 62 8.43 -6.89 -16.93
C ILE A 62 9.94 -6.66 -16.83
N ASN A 63 10.46 -6.44 -15.61
CA ASN A 63 11.89 -6.25 -15.40
C ASN A 63 12.69 -7.47 -15.85
N ASN A 64 12.19 -8.68 -15.62
CA ASN A 64 12.83 -9.90 -16.10
C ASN A 64 12.80 -10.02 -17.64
N ALA A 65 11.70 -9.63 -18.29
CA ALA A 65 11.63 -9.55 -19.75
C ALA A 65 12.62 -8.52 -20.33
N VAL A 66 12.74 -7.34 -19.71
CA VAL A 66 13.71 -6.30 -20.10
C VAL A 66 15.15 -6.79 -19.90
N LYS A 67 15.45 -7.45 -18.77
CA LYS A 67 16.77 -8.08 -18.52
C LYS A 67 17.12 -9.12 -19.58
N ALA A 68 16.15 -9.93 -20.00
CA ALA A 68 16.35 -10.91 -21.07
C ALA A 68 16.67 -10.23 -22.41
N ASN A 69 16.01 -9.11 -22.73
CA ASN A 69 16.32 -8.30 -23.91
C ASN A 69 17.74 -7.71 -23.85
N ALA A 70 18.11 -7.15 -22.69
CA ALA A 70 19.45 -6.62 -22.47
C ALA A 70 20.52 -7.71 -22.60
N LYS A 71 20.28 -8.91 -22.04
CA LYS A 71 21.14 -10.09 -22.20
C LYS A 71 21.31 -10.42 -23.68
N ARG A 72 20.22 -10.46 -24.45
CA ARG A 72 20.29 -10.78 -25.88
C ARG A 72 21.12 -9.76 -26.68
N LEU A 73 20.95 -8.47 -26.39
CA LEU A 73 21.71 -7.41 -27.05
C LEU A 73 23.19 -7.43 -26.65
N PHE A 74 23.48 -7.64 -25.37
CA PHE A 74 24.84 -7.75 -24.82
C PHE A 74 25.63 -8.89 -25.49
N PHE A 75 25.06 -10.09 -25.54
CA PHE A 75 25.69 -11.25 -26.21
C PHE A 75 25.95 -10.98 -27.69
N ARG A 76 24.97 -10.36 -28.40
CA ARG A 76 25.13 -9.97 -29.80
C ARG A 76 26.29 -8.99 -30.00
N LYS A 77 26.44 -8.01 -29.10
CA LYS A 77 27.52 -7.02 -29.16
C LYS A 77 28.90 -7.62 -28.90
N LYS A 78 28.99 -8.58 -27.96
CA LYS A 78 30.24 -9.30 -27.69
C LYS A 78 30.57 -10.38 -28.72
N GLY A 79 29.68 -10.64 -29.68
CA GLY A 79 29.84 -11.72 -30.65
C GLY A 79 29.75 -13.11 -30.02
N LEU A 80 29.13 -13.23 -28.85
CA LEU A 80 28.96 -14.49 -28.12
C LEU A 80 27.64 -15.17 -28.49
N ASP A 81 27.66 -16.49 -28.64
CA ASP A 81 26.49 -17.32 -28.80
C ASP A 81 25.93 -17.74 -27.44
N ILE A 82 24.83 -17.10 -27.07
CA ILE A 82 24.07 -17.38 -25.84
C ILE A 82 23.54 -18.82 -25.74
N ARG A 83 23.52 -19.59 -26.84
CA ARG A 83 23.12 -21.01 -26.84
C ARG A 83 24.26 -21.96 -26.49
N LYS A 84 25.52 -21.48 -26.49
CA LYS A 84 26.68 -22.29 -26.11
C LYS A 84 27.01 -22.07 -24.65
N LYS A 85 27.09 -23.15 -23.88
CA LYS A 85 27.25 -23.12 -22.42
C LYS A 85 28.51 -22.37 -21.94
N GLU A 86 29.65 -22.53 -22.63
CA GLU A 86 30.90 -21.86 -22.25
C GLU A 86 30.87 -20.35 -22.53
N GLU A 87 30.38 -19.96 -23.71
CA GLU A 87 30.22 -18.56 -24.08
C GLU A 87 29.14 -17.87 -23.22
N TYR A 88 28.07 -18.60 -22.88
CA TYR A 88 27.05 -18.15 -21.93
C TYR A 88 27.68 -17.83 -20.57
N ARG A 89 28.46 -18.75 -20.01
CA ARG A 89 29.10 -18.56 -18.71
C ARG A 89 30.03 -17.35 -18.72
N SER A 90 30.92 -17.27 -19.71
CA SER A 90 31.86 -16.13 -19.86
C SER A 90 31.15 -14.79 -20.05
N GLY A 91 30.07 -14.76 -20.82
CA GLY A 91 29.27 -13.54 -20.99
C GLY A 91 28.56 -13.13 -19.69
N MET A 92 28.03 -14.10 -18.94
CA MET A 92 27.32 -13.83 -17.69
C MET A 92 28.21 -13.29 -16.57
N ASP A 93 29.51 -13.64 -16.57
CA ASP A 93 30.48 -13.15 -15.57
C ASP A 93 30.60 -11.61 -15.59
N THR A 94 30.45 -10.99 -16.76
CA THR A 94 30.58 -9.53 -16.95
C THR A 94 29.25 -8.82 -17.19
N PHE A 95 28.16 -9.58 -17.34
CA PHE A 95 26.84 -9.04 -17.73
C PHE A 95 26.32 -7.98 -16.76
N LYS A 96 26.36 -8.23 -15.44
CA LYS A 96 25.79 -7.29 -14.45
C LYS A 96 26.53 -5.95 -14.45
N GLU A 97 27.86 -5.99 -14.47
CA GLU A 97 28.70 -4.80 -14.43
C GLU A 97 28.60 -3.99 -15.72
N GLU A 98 28.62 -4.65 -16.89
CA GLU A 98 28.65 -3.95 -18.18
C GLU A 98 27.27 -3.49 -18.67
N VAL A 99 26.16 -4.08 -18.19
CA VAL A 99 24.80 -3.70 -18.62
C VAL A 99 24.16 -2.66 -17.71
N PHE A 100 24.46 -2.70 -16.40
CA PHE A 100 23.83 -1.82 -15.41
C PHE A 100 24.75 -0.71 -14.89
N SER A 101 25.96 -0.56 -15.44
CA SER A 101 26.81 0.60 -15.19
C SER A 101 26.20 1.88 -15.80
N GLU A 102 26.47 3.03 -15.18
CA GLU A 102 26.00 4.34 -15.67
C GLU A 102 26.52 4.68 -17.09
N GLU A 103 27.69 4.14 -17.43
CA GLU A 103 28.33 4.29 -18.74
C GLU A 103 27.76 3.36 -19.82
N SER A 104 26.94 2.36 -19.45
CA SER A 104 26.41 1.38 -20.39
C SER A 104 25.40 1.99 -21.37
N SER A 105 25.60 1.74 -22.66
CA SER A 105 24.66 2.11 -23.71
C SER A 105 23.61 1.04 -23.98
N ILE A 106 23.75 -0.17 -23.43
CA ILE A 106 22.98 -1.36 -23.82
C ILE A 106 21.48 -1.16 -23.59
N LEU A 107 21.08 -0.66 -22.41
CA LEU A 107 19.68 -0.41 -22.10
C LEU A 107 19.07 0.69 -22.99
N LYS A 108 19.88 1.69 -23.37
CA LYS A 108 19.46 2.81 -24.23
C LYS A 108 19.27 2.38 -25.68
N GLU A 109 20.00 1.35 -26.12
CA GLU A 109 19.96 0.82 -27.50
C GLU A 109 18.90 -0.27 -27.73
N LEU A 110 18.21 -0.75 -26.69
CA LEU A 110 17.11 -1.72 -26.84
C LEU A 110 16.04 -1.29 -27.87
N PRO A 111 15.58 -0.02 -27.93
CA PRO A 111 14.63 0.43 -28.94
C PRO A 111 15.18 0.31 -30.36
N GLU A 112 16.45 0.66 -30.58
CA GLU A 112 17.11 0.60 -31.90
C GLU A 112 17.28 -0.84 -32.36
N ALA A 113 17.58 -1.74 -31.41
CA ALA A 113 17.62 -3.17 -31.63
C ALA A 113 16.23 -3.81 -31.85
N LYS A 114 15.15 -3.02 -31.79
CA LYS A 114 13.74 -3.46 -31.88
C LYS A 114 13.38 -4.51 -30.82
N LEU A 115 14.02 -4.48 -29.66
CA LEU A 115 13.72 -5.36 -28.54
C LEU A 115 12.66 -4.69 -27.66
N VAL A 116 11.51 -5.34 -27.50
CA VAL A 116 10.32 -4.77 -26.87
C VAL A 116 9.61 -5.79 -25.99
N VAL A 117 8.99 -5.27 -24.94
CA VAL A 117 8.04 -5.96 -24.08
C VAL A 117 6.66 -5.39 -24.36
N ARG A 118 5.66 -6.27 -24.44
CA ARG A 118 4.24 -5.91 -24.54
C ARG A 118 3.51 -6.46 -23.33
N VAL A 119 2.76 -5.62 -22.63
CA VAL A 119 1.82 -6.03 -21.59
C VAL A 119 0.44 -5.97 -22.19
N PHE A 120 -0.18 -7.13 -22.38
CA PHE A 120 -1.48 -7.32 -22.99
C PHE A 120 -2.50 -7.66 -21.92
N PHE A 121 -3.63 -7.00 -21.94
CA PHE A 121 -4.73 -7.25 -21.02
C PHE A 121 -5.89 -7.75 -21.87
N LYS A 122 -6.35 -8.96 -21.52
CA LYS A 122 -7.43 -9.64 -22.21
C LYS A 122 -8.57 -9.85 -21.24
N VAL A 123 -9.70 -9.24 -21.57
CA VAL A 123 -10.93 -9.35 -20.80
C VAL A 123 -11.61 -10.64 -21.24
N LEU A 124 -11.80 -11.59 -20.31
CA LEU A 124 -12.54 -12.82 -20.57
C LEU A 124 -13.73 -12.89 -19.59
N PRO A 125 -14.84 -13.58 -19.97
CA PRO A 125 -16.04 -13.63 -19.13
C PRO A 125 -15.79 -14.09 -17.69
N GLU A 126 -14.89 -15.07 -17.53
CA GLU A 126 -14.60 -15.79 -16.28
C GLU A 126 -13.28 -15.40 -15.61
N ASN A 127 -12.38 -14.69 -16.31
CA ASN A 127 -11.08 -14.31 -15.76
C ASN A 127 -10.48 -13.06 -16.41
N LEU A 128 -9.69 -12.34 -15.61
CA LEU A 128 -8.80 -11.32 -16.13
C LEU A 128 -7.48 -12.00 -16.52
N ARG A 129 -7.11 -11.92 -17.81
CA ARG A 129 -5.83 -12.44 -18.30
C ARG A 129 -4.87 -11.30 -18.61
N ILE A 130 -3.74 -11.29 -17.93
CA ILE A 130 -2.63 -10.36 -18.20
C ILE A 130 -1.47 -11.16 -18.80
N SER A 131 -0.99 -10.76 -19.97
CA SER A 131 0.11 -11.43 -20.68
C SER A 131 1.29 -10.47 -20.90
N ILE A 132 2.47 -10.84 -20.41
CA ILE A 132 3.73 -10.15 -20.65
C ILE A 132 4.45 -10.89 -21.76
N ILE A 133 4.44 -10.28 -22.94
CA ILE A 133 5.00 -10.84 -24.17
C ILE A 133 6.34 -10.16 -24.42
N ASN A 134 7.40 -10.95 -24.40
CA ASN A 134 8.73 -10.52 -24.80
C ASN A 134 9.04 -11.00 -26.21
N ASN A 135 9.62 -10.15 -27.04
CA ASN A 135 9.86 -10.48 -28.45
C ASN A 135 11.13 -11.30 -28.72
N ILE A 136 11.58 -12.04 -27.72
CA ILE A 136 12.67 -13.00 -27.78
C ILE A 136 12.23 -14.33 -27.17
N PRO A 137 12.73 -15.46 -27.66
CA PRO A 137 12.45 -16.76 -27.05
C PRO A 137 13.25 -16.92 -25.76
N ILE A 138 12.62 -17.56 -24.78
CA ILE A 138 13.28 -18.04 -23.56
C ILE A 138 14.10 -19.29 -23.90
N LEU A 139 15.24 -19.47 -23.22
CA LEU A 139 16.04 -20.69 -23.37
C LEU A 139 15.35 -21.85 -22.63
N GLU A 140 15.48 -23.08 -23.14
CA GLU A 140 14.90 -24.27 -22.48
C GLU A 140 15.41 -24.43 -21.03
N GLU A 141 16.69 -24.20 -20.80
CA GLU A 141 17.28 -24.24 -19.45
C GLU A 141 16.66 -23.20 -18.50
N GLU A 142 16.34 -22.00 -19.02
CA GLU A 142 15.67 -20.95 -18.23
C GLU A 142 14.20 -21.32 -17.96
N LEU A 143 13.52 -21.94 -18.93
CA LEU A 143 12.14 -22.41 -18.77
C LEU A 143 12.04 -23.49 -17.68
N VAL A 144 12.93 -24.49 -17.70
CA VAL A 144 13.00 -25.56 -16.69
C VAL A 144 13.28 -24.98 -15.30
N LYS A 145 14.20 -24.00 -15.19
CA LYS A 145 14.46 -23.28 -13.94
C LYS A 145 13.20 -22.59 -13.42
N ILE A 146 12.43 -21.93 -14.28
CA ILE A 146 11.19 -21.25 -13.90
C ILE A 146 10.12 -22.25 -13.45
N GLU A 147 9.89 -23.33 -14.20
CA GLU A 147 8.92 -24.36 -13.82
C GLU A 147 9.24 -25.01 -12.47
N SER A 148 10.52 -25.29 -12.21
CA SER A 148 10.99 -25.77 -10.92
C SER A 148 10.67 -24.77 -9.80
N ARG A 149 10.94 -23.48 -10.02
CA ARG A 149 10.61 -22.40 -9.07
C ARG A 149 9.11 -22.28 -8.81
N VAL A 150 8.27 -22.46 -9.84
CA VAL A 150 6.80 -22.47 -9.68
C VAL A 150 6.36 -23.60 -8.76
N LYS A 151 6.82 -24.82 -9.00
CA LYS A 151 6.50 -25.97 -8.13
C LYS A 151 7.00 -25.76 -6.71
N LYS A 152 8.23 -25.26 -6.56
CA LYS A 152 8.85 -25.02 -5.24
C LYS A 152 8.10 -23.93 -4.47
N ALA A 153 7.75 -22.82 -5.12
CA ALA A 153 6.98 -21.72 -4.55
C ALA A 153 5.65 -22.17 -3.91
N TYR A 154 4.95 -23.08 -4.60
CA TYR A 154 3.68 -23.61 -4.10
C TYR A 154 3.83 -24.70 -3.03
N SER A 155 5.02 -25.27 -2.86
CA SER A 155 5.31 -26.26 -1.82
C SER A 155 5.67 -25.66 -0.45
N TYR A 156 6.17 -24.42 -0.41
CA TYR A 156 6.57 -23.75 0.84
C TYR A 156 5.40 -23.54 1.79
N ARG A 157 5.58 -23.71 3.10
CA ARG A 157 4.48 -23.50 4.06
C ARG A 157 4.23 -22.02 4.28
N ASP A 158 5.31 -21.25 4.36
CA ASP A 158 5.28 -19.80 4.45
C ASP A 158 6.42 -19.18 3.64
N ILE A 159 6.48 -17.85 3.64
CA ILE A 159 7.48 -17.11 2.86
C ILE A 159 8.91 -17.30 3.39
N SER A 160 9.07 -17.65 4.67
CA SER A 160 10.39 -17.88 5.29
C SER A 160 11.06 -19.13 4.77
N ASP A 161 10.29 -20.22 4.58
CA ASP A 161 10.79 -21.42 3.92
C ASP A 161 11.35 -21.09 2.52
N ALA A 162 10.68 -20.18 1.81
CA ALA A 162 11.12 -19.74 0.48
C ALA A 162 12.38 -18.87 0.50
N PHE A 163 12.61 -18.12 1.58
CA PHE A 163 13.80 -17.29 1.73
C PHE A 163 15.04 -18.11 2.10
N ASP A 164 14.91 -19.06 3.01
CA ASP A 164 16.04 -19.91 3.41
C ASP A 164 16.54 -20.76 2.23
N ASP A 165 15.64 -21.22 1.37
CA ASP A 165 15.97 -21.97 0.15
C ASP A 165 16.55 -21.12 -1.00
N VAL A 166 16.37 -19.79 -0.98
CA VAL A 166 16.84 -18.88 -2.04
C VAL A 166 18.16 -18.18 -1.66
N LEU A 167 18.47 -18.05 -0.36
CA LEU A 167 19.77 -17.55 0.10
C LEU A 167 20.95 -18.44 -0.33
N ASP A 168 20.70 -19.73 -0.60
CA ASP A 168 21.67 -20.67 -1.16
C ASP A 168 21.83 -20.56 -2.69
N ASP A 169 20.93 -19.85 -3.39
CA ASP A 169 20.93 -19.75 -4.86
C ASP A 169 21.75 -18.53 -5.32
N SER A 170 23.02 -18.78 -5.65
CA SER A 170 24.05 -17.80 -6.07
C SER A 170 23.64 -16.76 -7.14
N GLU A 171 22.52 -16.95 -7.84
CA GLU A 171 22.12 -16.10 -8.96
C GLU A 171 21.29 -14.87 -8.57
N GLY A 172 20.59 -14.86 -7.42
CA GLY A 172 19.67 -13.76 -7.04
C GLY A 172 18.55 -13.47 -8.07
N ALA A 173 18.44 -14.29 -9.12
CA ALA A 173 17.65 -14.06 -10.33
C ALA A 173 16.30 -14.81 -10.32
N GLY A 174 15.83 -15.21 -9.13
CA GLY A 174 14.62 -16.00 -8.96
C GLY A 174 13.72 -15.56 -7.83
N LEU A 175 14.24 -14.76 -6.90
CA LEU A 175 13.51 -14.33 -5.70
C LEU A 175 12.22 -13.61 -6.07
N GLY A 176 12.26 -12.69 -7.03
CA GLY A 176 11.09 -11.90 -7.40
C GLY A 176 9.94 -12.73 -7.98
N LEU A 177 10.24 -13.72 -8.83
CA LEU A 177 9.22 -14.63 -9.35
C LEU A 177 8.68 -15.55 -8.25
N THR A 178 9.55 -16.13 -7.43
CA THR A 178 9.13 -16.95 -6.28
C THR A 178 8.25 -16.14 -5.32
N MET A 179 8.61 -14.88 -5.05
CA MET A 179 7.82 -13.95 -4.23
C MET A 179 6.45 -13.69 -4.84
N ALA A 180 6.38 -13.42 -6.15
CA ALA A 180 5.13 -13.22 -6.87
C ALA A 180 4.20 -14.45 -6.78
N LEU A 181 4.77 -15.65 -6.86
CA LEU A 181 4.01 -16.90 -6.79
C LEU A 181 3.54 -17.21 -5.38
N ILE A 182 4.33 -16.88 -4.36
CA ILE A 182 3.92 -16.97 -2.97
C ILE A 182 2.83 -15.95 -2.67
N LEU A 183 2.91 -14.75 -3.23
CA LEU A 183 1.84 -13.76 -3.13
C LEU A 183 0.52 -14.31 -3.68
N PHE A 184 0.54 -14.92 -4.88
CA PHE A 184 -0.62 -15.62 -5.42
C PHE A 184 -1.12 -16.72 -4.50
N LYS A 185 -0.23 -17.58 -4.02
CA LYS A 185 -0.60 -18.64 -3.07
C LYS A 185 -1.23 -18.10 -1.78
N ASN A 186 -0.69 -17.03 -1.20
CA ASN A 186 -1.15 -16.46 0.07
C ASN A 186 -2.54 -15.85 -0.07
N ILE A 187 -2.87 -15.30 -1.24
CA ILE A 187 -4.25 -14.88 -1.55
C ILE A 187 -5.14 -16.05 -2.02
N GLY A 188 -4.63 -17.27 -1.93
CA GLY A 188 -5.31 -18.51 -2.25
C GLY A 188 -5.13 -18.97 -3.69
N LEU A 189 -4.75 -18.12 -4.64
CA LEU A 189 -4.75 -18.47 -6.06
C LEU A 189 -3.94 -19.73 -6.38
N PRO A 190 -4.42 -20.57 -7.31
CA PRO A 190 -3.81 -21.86 -7.60
C PRO A 190 -2.57 -21.67 -8.52
N PRO A 191 -1.66 -22.66 -8.60
CA PRO A 191 -0.42 -22.55 -9.38
C PRO A 191 -0.65 -22.24 -10.87
N GLU A 192 -1.79 -22.64 -11.42
CA GLU A 192 -2.20 -22.36 -12.80
C GLU A 192 -2.48 -20.87 -13.07
N THR A 193 -2.59 -20.05 -12.02
CA THR A 193 -2.68 -18.58 -12.15
C THR A 193 -1.49 -18.04 -12.91
N PHE A 194 -0.29 -18.61 -12.75
CA PHE A 194 0.89 -18.20 -13.49
C PHE A 194 1.36 -19.29 -14.44
N SER A 195 1.65 -18.91 -15.68
CA SER A 195 2.36 -19.79 -16.62
C SER A 195 3.33 -19.00 -17.48
N ILE A 196 4.39 -19.66 -17.92
CA ILE A 196 5.30 -19.11 -18.92
C ILE A 196 5.42 -20.10 -20.07
N SER A 197 5.47 -19.58 -21.30
CA SER A 197 5.51 -20.40 -22.50
C SER A 197 6.29 -19.70 -23.61
N THR A 198 6.75 -20.45 -24.60
CA THR A 198 7.37 -19.92 -25.81
C THR A 198 6.85 -20.63 -27.05
N ASP A 199 6.74 -19.91 -28.16
CA ASP A 199 6.45 -20.46 -29.49
C ASP A 199 7.72 -20.58 -30.36
N GLY A 200 8.90 -20.45 -29.73
CA GLY A 200 10.20 -20.42 -30.41
C GLY A 200 10.62 -19.03 -30.93
N LYS A 201 9.72 -18.04 -30.91
CA LYS A 201 10.00 -16.65 -31.31
C LYS A 201 9.77 -15.67 -30.17
N LEU A 202 8.73 -15.87 -29.38
CA LEU A 202 8.28 -15.02 -28.31
C LEU A 202 8.35 -15.78 -26.98
N THR A 203 8.47 -15.02 -25.89
CA THR A 203 8.22 -15.52 -24.53
C THR A 203 6.94 -14.89 -24.03
N ILE A 204 6.03 -15.69 -23.49
CA ILE A 204 4.74 -15.23 -22.97
C ILE A 204 4.60 -15.70 -21.52
N ALA A 205 4.72 -14.77 -20.59
CA ALA A 205 4.30 -14.98 -19.20
C ALA A 205 2.84 -14.55 -19.05
N LYS A 206 1.99 -15.40 -18.48
CA LYS A 206 0.55 -15.20 -18.33
C LYS A 206 0.17 -15.24 -16.86
N ILE A 207 -0.67 -14.29 -16.46
CA ILE A 207 -1.37 -14.26 -15.18
C ILE A 207 -2.86 -14.41 -15.49
N ASN A 208 -3.51 -15.45 -14.97
CA ASN A 208 -4.95 -15.66 -15.07
C ASN A 208 -5.58 -15.51 -13.68
N ILE A 209 -6.44 -14.51 -13.53
CA ILE A 209 -7.12 -14.21 -12.26
C ILE A 209 -8.59 -14.57 -12.41
N PRO A 210 -9.11 -15.54 -11.64
CA PRO A 210 -10.51 -15.93 -11.71
C PRO A 210 -11.41 -14.79 -11.21
N ARG A 211 -12.61 -14.70 -11.79
CA ARG A 211 -13.65 -13.79 -11.32
C ARG A 211 -14.22 -14.29 -9.99
N ARG A 212 -14.61 -13.34 -9.12
CA ARG A 212 -14.97 -13.57 -7.71
C ARG A 212 -16.08 -14.60 -7.44
N SER A 213 -16.90 -14.95 -8.42
CA SER A 213 -18.03 -15.88 -8.28
C SER A 213 -17.63 -17.33 -7.95
N ASP A 214 -16.40 -17.77 -8.28
CA ASP A 214 -15.95 -19.16 -8.08
C ASP A 214 -14.89 -19.33 -6.98
N ALA A 215 -14.54 -18.25 -6.25
CA ALA A 215 -13.44 -18.23 -5.28
C ALA A 215 -13.83 -18.69 -3.85
N GLY A 216 -14.70 -19.71 -3.75
CA GLY A 216 -15.31 -20.15 -2.49
C GLY A 216 -14.31 -20.64 -1.41
N GLU A 217 -13.21 -21.30 -1.81
CA GLU A 217 -12.18 -21.78 -0.87
C GLU A 217 -11.15 -20.70 -0.51
N PHE A 218 -10.86 -19.75 -1.41
CA PHE A 218 -9.79 -18.76 -1.24
C PHE A 218 -10.11 -17.70 -0.20
N SER A 219 -11.39 -17.33 -0.08
CA SER A 219 -11.84 -16.37 0.93
C SER A 219 -11.75 -16.92 2.35
N VAL A 220 -11.68 -18.24 2.55
CA VAL A 220 -11.81 -18.87 3.87
C VAL A 220 -10.49 -18.87 4.64
N LYS A 221 -9.36 -19.24 4.04
CA LYS A 221 -8.04 -19.28 4.74
C LYS A 221 -7.52 -17.91 5.14
N ILE A 222 -7.66 -16.93 4.24
CA ILE A 222 -7.30 -15.53 4.53
C ILE A 222 -8.21 -15.00 5.64
N ALA A 223 -9.52 -15.28 5.57
CA ALA A 223 -10.45 -14.92 6.62
C ALA A 223 -10.10 -15.59 7.96
N GLU A 224 -9.72 -16.86 7.98
CA GLU A 224 -9.33 -17.57 9.21
C GLU A 224 -8.08 -16.96 9.87
N SER A 225 -7.04 -16.65 9.08
CA SER A 225 -5.83 -16.01 9.62
C SER A 225 -6.13 -14.59 10.14
N ILE A 226 -6.94 -13.82 9.42
CA ILE A 226 -7.42 -12.52 9.89
C ILE A 226 -8.26 -12.65 11.15
N LEU A 227 -9.15 -13.66 11.23
CA LEU A 227 -10.01 -13.88 12.38
C LEU A 227 -9.19 -14.26 13.61
N GLN A 228 -8.18 -15.12 13.47
CA GLN A 228 -7.25 -15.45 14.56
C GLN A 228 -6.48 -14.21 15.05
N GLU A 229 -5.98 -13.38 14.13
CA GLU A 229 -5.30 -12.14 14.52
C GLU A 229 -6.25 -11.12 15.14
N LEU A 230 -7.47 -11.01 14.61
CA LEU A 230 -8.52 -10.19 15.22
C LEU A 230 -8.84 -10.68 16.62
N GLU A 231 -8.95 -11.98 16.88
CA GLU A 231 -9.15 -12.55 18.22
C GLU A 231 -8.03 -12.15 19.17
N ASN A 232 -6.79 -12.25 18.69
CA ASN A 232 -5.59 -11.90 19.45
C ASN A 232 -5.54 -10.42 19.85
N ILE A 233 -6.08 -9.48 19.07
CA ILE A 233 -6.03 -8.05 19.39
C ILE A 233 -6.75 -7.76 20.73
N PRO A 234 -6.10 -7.08 21.70
CA PRO A 234 -6.72 -6.82 23.00
C PRO A 234 -8.03 -6.06 22.88
N SER A 235 -8.95 -6.34 23.82
CA SER A 235 -10.17 -5.56 23.98
C SER A 235 -9.84 -4.10 24.31
N PHE A 236 -10.74 -3.21 23.89
CA PHE A 236 -10.60 -1.79 24.20
C PHE A 236 -10.71 -1.56 25.72
N PRO A 237 -9.91 -0.66 26.34
CA PRO A 237 -9.84 -0.55 27.80
C PRO A 237 -11.20 -0.19 28.43
N GLU A 238 -11.61 -0.95 29.46
CA GLU A 238 -12.92 -0.78 30.10
C GLU A 238 -13.13 0.62 30.68
N ASN A 239 -12.09 1.23 31.25
CA ASN A 239 -12.15 2.59 31.76
C ASN A 239 -12.50 3.62 30.67
N ILE A 240 -12.06 3.38 29.44
CA ILE A 240 -12.36 4.26 28.31
C ILE A 240 -13.80 4.05 27.83
N ILE A 241 -14.25 2.79 27.77
CA ILE A 241 -15.65 2.45 27.44
C ILE A 241 -16.61 3.09 28.46
N GLU A 242 -16.27 3.09 29.74
CA GLU A 242 -17.04 3.75 30.80
C GLU A 242 -17.18 5.25 30.55
N ILE A 243 -16.08 5.96 30.27
CA ILE A 243 -16.11 7.40 30.00
C ILE A 243 -16.88 7.71 28.71
N GLN A 244 -16.79 6.86 27.69
CA GLN A 244 -17.59 6.99 26.46
C GLN A 244 -19.09 6.87 26.72
N ARG A 245 -19.51 5.94 27.60
CA ARG A 245 -20.92 5.83 28.01
C ARG A 245 -21.39 7.08 28.74
N LEU A 246 -20.58 7.64 29.64
CA LEU A 246 -20.88 8.91 30.31
C LEU A 246 -20.98 10.07 29.31
N CYS A 247 -20.11 10.13 28.29
CA CYS A 247 -20.17 11.16 27.27
C CYS A 247 -21.38 11.05 26.33
N ALA A 248 -21.92 9.83 26.15
CA ALA A 248 -23.10 9.56 25.32
C ALA A 248 -24.44 9.71 26.06
N ASN A 249 -24.41 9.69 27.39
CA ASN A 249 -25.60 9.83 28.24
C ASN A 249 -25.97 11.33 28.40
N PRO A 250 -27.15 11.77 27.94
CA PRO A 250 -27.60 13.16 28.10
C PRO A 250 -27.74 13.61 29.56
N ASP A 251 -27.96 12.66 30.48
CA ASP A 251 -28.16 12.94 31.90
C ASP A 251 -26.85 13.00 32.70
N SER A 252 -25.71 12.67 32.07
CA SER A 252 -24.41 12.68 32.74
C SER A 252 -23.89 14.11 32.93
N THR A 253 -23.40 14.38 34.13
CA THR A 253 -22.81 15.67 34.51
C THR A 253 -21.36 15.77 34.07
N ILE A 254 -20.89 17.00 33.84
CA ILE A 254 -19.47 17.31 33.57
C ILE A 254 -18.57 16.74 34.67
N ARG A 255 -19.04 16.75 35.92
CA ARG A 255 -18.30 16.25 37.08
C ARG A 255 -18.11 14.73 37.04
N GLU A 256 -19.15 13.98 36.69
CA GLU A 256 -19.05 12.51 36.53
C GLU A 256 -18.06 12.12 35.43
N ILE A 257 -18.08 12.84 34.30
CA ILE A 257 -17.11 12.64 33.22
C ILE A 257 -15.69 12.96 33.69
N ALA A 258 -15.50 14.11 34.35
CA ALA A 258 -14.21 14.54 34.87
C ALA A 258 -13.64 13.57 35.91
N ASP A 259 -14.46 13.10 36.84
CA ASP A 259 -14.05 12.17 37.91
C ASP A 259 -13.68 10.79 37.35
N SER A 260 -14.34 10.35 36.27
CA SER A 260 -13.96 9.12 35.56
C SER A 260 -12.62 9.28 34.82
N ILE A 261 -12.38 10.44 34.16
CA ILE A 261 -11.10 10.75 33.51
C ILE A 261 -9.92 10.83 34.51
N LYS A 262 -10.12 11.45 35.68
CA LYS A 262 -9.11 11.59 36.73
C LYS A 262 -8.52 10.27 37.22
N ARG A 263 -9.23 9.15 37.03
CA ARG A 263 -8.76 7.79 37.40
C ARG A 263 -7.64 7.28 36.48
N ASP A 264 -7.44 7.89 35.31
CA ASP A 264 -6.35 7.55 34.39
C ASP A 264 -5.42 8.78 34.22
N PRO A 265 -4.22 8.77 34.82
CA PRO A 265 -3.25 9.86 34.72
C PRO A 265 -2.82 10.20 33.28
N GLY A 266 -2.82 9.20 32.39
CA GLY A 266 -2.51 9.37 30.97
C GLY A 266 -3.60 10.18 30.27
N LEU A 267 -4.88 9.80 30.45
CA LEU A 267 -6.02 10.54 29.93
C LEU A 267 -6.13 11.95 30.52
N THR A 268 -5.86 12.09 31.81
CA THR A 268 -5.83 13.39 32.52
C THR A 268 -4.83 14.34 31.87
N THR A 269 -3.61 13.86 31.64
CA THR A 269 -2.54 14.63 30.99
C THR A 269 -2.89 14.96 29.53
N ALA A 270 -3.43 13.99 28.80
CA ALA A 270 -3.79 14.16 27.40
C ALA A 270 -4.93 15.19 27.24
N LEU A 271 -5.92 15.20 28.14
CA LEU A 271 -7.04 16.15 28.14
C LEU A 271 -6.56 17.57 28.42
N LEU A 272 -5.73 17.77 29.44
CA LEU A 272 -5.17 19.08 29.77
C LEU A 272 -4.27 19.62 28.64
N LYS A 273 -3.49 18.76 27.99
CA LYS A 273 -2.70 19.16 26.80
C LYS A 273 -3.60 19.56 25.63
N LEU A 274 -4.68 18.82 25.40
CA LEU A 274 -5.63 19.11 24.33
C LEU A 274 -6.35 20.44 24.58
N SER A 275 -6.85 20.68 25.80
CA SER A 275 -7.60 21.88 26.16
C SER A 275 -6.76 23.16 26.08
N ASN A 276 -5.44 23.05 26.26
CA ASN A 276 -4.49 24.16 26.17
C ASN A 276 -3.82 24.28 24.78
N SER A 277 -4.23 23.46 23.80
CA SER A 277 -3.64 23.51 22.46
C SER A 277 -4.20 24.67 21.63
N ALA A 278 -3.45 25.11 20.61
CA ALA A 278 -3.83 26.20 19.71
C ALA A 278 -5.18 26.00 18.98
N GLY A 279 -5.76 24.79 19.00
CA GLY A 279 -7.08 24.48 18.43
C GLY A 279 -8.25 24.91 19.32
N TYR A 280 -8.04 25.08 20.63
CA TYR A 280 -9.03 25.55 21.59
C TYR A 280 -8.56 26.94 22.08
N ILE A 281 -9.05 28.00 21.44
CA ILE A 281 -8.62 29.39 21.72
C ILE A 281 -9.09 29.79 23.13
N THR A 282 -8.26 29.58 24.14
CA THR A 282 -8.53 29.94 25.53
C THR A 282 -7.72 31.17 25.94
N ILE A 283 -8.37 32.19 26.51
CA ILE A 283 -7.72 33.43 27.00
C ILE A 283 -6.81 33.15 28.21
N LYS A 284 -7.11 32.09 28.97
CA LYS A 284 -6.36 31.65 30.15
C LYS A 284 -6.00 30.17 30.02
N LYS A 285 -4.88 29.78 30.62
CA LYS A 285 -4.45 28.37 30.75
C LYS A 285 -5.48 27.59 31.56
N ILE A 286 -5.88 26.43 31.06
CA ILE A 286 -6.81 25.51 31.71
C ILE A 286 -6.03 24.59 32.65
N GLU A 287 -6.41 24.59 33.92
CA GLU A 287 -5.69 23.88 34.99
C GLU A 287 -6.53 22.77 35.64
N THR A 288 -7.85 22.77 35.42
CA THR A 288 -8.77 21.77 35.99
C THR A 288 -9.39 20.87 34.91
N ILE A 289 -9.72 19.63 35.31
CA ILE A 289 -10.33 18.64 34.41
C ILE A 289 -11.77 19.02 34.09
N GLU A 290 -12.53 19.56 35.05
CA GLU A 290 -13.89 20.03 34.81
C GLU A 290 -13.95 21.16 33.78
N GLU A 291 -13.02 22.12 33.82
CA GLU A 291 -12.92 23.19 32.81
C GLU A 291 -12.51 22.64 31.45
N ALA A 292 -11.55 21.70 31.42
CA ALA A 292 -11.15 21.04 30.18
C ALA A 292 -12.31 20.27 29.54
N VAL A 293 -13.10 19.54 30.33
CA VAL A 293 -14.31 18.84 29.87
C VAL A 293 -15.33 19.81 29.31
N LYS A 294 -15.52 20.97 29.95
CA LYS A 294 -16.48 21.99 29.50
C LYS A 294 -16.08 22.66 28.19
N ILE A 295 -14.79 22.92 27.99
CA ILE A 295 -14.27 23.59 26.80
C ILE A 295 -14.19 22.64 25.60
N ILE A 296 -13.75 21.41 25.83
CA ILE A 296 -13.61 20.40 24.78
C ILE A 296 -14.98 19.81 24.41
N GLY A 297 -15.86 19.65 25.39
CA GLY A 297 -17.17 19.01 25.21
C GLY A 297 -17.09 17.49 24.99
N THR A 298 -18.24 16.83 25.06
CA THR A 298 -18.33 15.35 25.03
C THR A 298 -17.81 14.74 23.72
N LYS A 299 -17.91 15.46 22.59
CA LYS A 299 -17.40 15.01 21.29
C LYS A 299 -15.87 14.98 21.23
N GLY A 300 -15.20 16.08 21.62
CA GLY A 300 -13.75 16.14 21.67
C GLY A 300 -13.14 15.21 22.73
N ILE A 301 -13.85 15.00 23.85
CA ILE A 301 -13.45 14.01 24.87
C ILE A 301 -13.52 12.60 24.30
N ASN A 302 -14.62 12.22 23.64
CA ASN A 302 -14.74 10.91 23.01
C ASN A 302 -13.61 10.65 22.00
N MET A 303 -13.25 11.65 21.23
CA MET A 303 -12.14 11.57 20.28
C MET A 303 -10.78 11.36 20.96
N LEU A 304 -10.49 12.10 22.04
CA LEU A 304 -9.27 11.94 22.83
C LEU A 304 -9.17 10.55 23.47
N LEU A 305 -10.30 10.07 23.99
CA LEU A 305 -10.44 8.75 24.60
C LEU A 305 -10.14 7.65 23.59
N VAL A 306 -10.70 7.75 22.38
CA VAL A 306 -10.41 6.82 21.30
C VAL A 306 -8.91 6.86 20.96
N ALA A 307 -8.35 8.04 20.68
CA ALA A 307 -6.95 8.19 20.30
C ALA A 307 -5.99 7.60 21.36
N THR A 308 -6.18 7.96 22.62
CA THR A 308 -5.31 7.54 23.72
C THR A 308 -5.52 6.07 24.08
N GLY A 309 -6.76 5.57 23.97
CA GLY A 309 -7.08 4.17 24.20
C GLY A 309 -6.45 3.25 23.17
N VAL A 310 -6.53 3.61 21.89
CA VAL A 310 -5.89 2.83 20.82
C VAL A 310 -4.38 2.82 21.02
N GLN A 311 -3.78 3.98 21.29
CA GLN A 311 -2.34 4.06 21.53
C GLN A 311 -1.91 3.20 22.73
N LYS A 312 -2.63 3.26 23.84
CA LYS A 312 -2.34 2.44 25.04
C LYS A 312 -2.42 0.95 24.76
N VAL A 313 -3.43 0.49 24.00
CA VAL A 313 -3.58 -0.92 23.61
C VAL A 313 -2.41 -1.37 22.74
N LEU A 314 -2.05 -0.58 21.72
CA LEU A 314 -1.00 -0.95 20.78
C LEU A 314 0.40 -0.88 21.42
N ASP A 315 0.71 0.19 22.16
CA ASP A 315 2.03 0.39 22.80
C ASP A 315 2.30 -0.62 23.93
N SER A 316 1.25 -1.18 24.54
CA SER A 316 1.39 -2.21 25.59
C SER A 316 1.83 -3.59 25.05
N ARG A 317 1.55 -3.87 23.77
CA ARG A 317 1.77 -5.18 23.16
C ARG A 317 2.87 -5.16 22.09
N TYR A 318 3.06 -4.03 21.44
CA TYR A 318 3.90 -3.90 20.25
C TYR A 318 5.01 -2.88 20.52
N LYS A 319 6.28 -3.24 20.25
CA LYS A 319 7.45 -2.36 20.48
C LYS A 319 7.17 -0.96 19.89
N LYS A 320 7.57 0.10 20.60
CA LYS A 320 7.18 1.48 20.26
C LYS A 320 7.43 1.83 18.79
N PHE A 321 6.36 1.90 18.00
CA PHE A 321 6.38 2.40 16.61
C PHE A 321 6.31 3.93 16.61
N GLU A 322 7.30 4.59 17.23
CA GLU A 322 7.30 6.06 17.41
C GLU A 322 7.23 6.80 16.06
N THR A 323 7.87 6.26 15.02
CA THR A 323 7.82 6.83 13.66
C THR A 323 6.41 6.76 13.05
N ILE A 324 5.70 5.64 13.23
CA ILE A 324 4.33 5.49 12.70
C ILE A 324 3.42 6.48 13.42
N TRP A 325 3.47 6.53 14.74
CA TRP A 325 2.69 7.50 15.51
C TRP A 325 3.00 8.94 15.12
N LYS A 326 4.27 9.31 14.96
CA LYS A 326 4.67 10.65 14.50
C LYS A 326 4.06 10.99 13.14
N ASN A 327 4.07 10.04 12.20
CA ASN A 327 3.44 10.19 10.90
C ASN A 327 1.93 10.34 11.02
N SER A 328 1.26 9.47 11.78
CA SER A 328 -0.19 9.55 11.99
C SER A 328 -0.63 10.86 12.67
N TYR A 329 0.15 11.40 13.61
CA TYR A 329 -0.10 12.72 14.20
C TYR A 329 0.00 13.85 13.18
N LYS A 330 0.98 13.80 12.27
CA LYS A 330 1.10 14.79 11.19
C LYS A 330 -0.06 14.68 10.20
N THR A 331 -0.39 13.46 9.77
CA THR A 331 -1.54 13.19 8.89
C THR A 331 -2.85 13.68 9.54
N ALA A 332 -3.04 13.44 10.84
CA ALA A 332 -4.19 13.92 11.59
C ALA A 332 -4.29 15.45 11.61
N PHE A 333 -3.15 16.13 11.81
CA PHE A 333 -3.09 17.60 11.76
C PHE A 333 -3.47 18.14 10.37
N TYR A 334 -2.93 17.56 9.29
CA TYR A 334 -3.30 17.94 7.92
C TYR A 334 -4.77 17.70 7.65
N SER A 335 -5.30 16.54 8.06
CA SER A 335 -6.70 16.17 7.85
C SER A 335 -7.66 17.13 8.53
N GLN A 336 -7.34 17.54 9.76
CA GLN A 336 -8.12 18.55 10.47
C GLN A 336 -8.11 19.89 9.74
N ARG A 337 -6.94 20.37 9.31
CA ARG A 337 -6.80 21.66 8.63
C ARG A 337 -7.51 21.69 7.29
N ILE A 338 -7.38 20.63 6.50
CA ILE A 338 -8.10 20.47 5.23
C ILE A 338 -9.61 20.46 5.50
N ALA A 339 -10.09 19.65 6.45
CA ALA A 339 -11.51 19.59 6.79
C ALA A 339 -12.09 20.94 7.30
N MET A 340 -11.30 21.76 7.99
CA MET A 340 -11.71 23.12 8.40
C MET A 340 -11.87 24.08 7.22
N GLN A 341 -11.16 23.86 6.11
CA GLN A 341 -11.23 24.68 4.90
C GLN A 341 -12.35 24.24 3.94
N ILE A 342 -12.78 22.98 4.03
CA ILE A 342 -13.99 22.48 3.35
C ILE A 342 -15.23 23.06 4.04
N LYS A 343 -16.35 23.21 3.31
CA LYS A 343 -17.68 23.67 3.81
C LYS A 343 -18.27 22.84 4.98
N HIS A 344 -17.55 21.84 5.49
CA HIS A 344 -17.96 20.92 6.54
C HIS A 344 -17.06 21.00 7.78
N SER A 345 -16.96 22.18 8.40
CA SER A 345 -16.19 22.39 9.66
C SER A 345 -16.54 21.38 10.77
N LYS A 346 -17.80 20.90 10.77
CA LYS A 346 -18.32 19.85 11.66
C LYS A 346 -17.66 18.47 11.51
N MET A 347 -16.90 18.23 10.43
CA MET A 347 -16.17 16.97 10.17
C MET A 347 -14.72 17.00 10.65
N SER A 348 -14.16 18.18 10.97
CA SER A 348 -12.72 18.34 11.25
C SER A 348 -12.19 17.46 12.38
N GLU A 349 -12.98 17.27 13.44
CA GLU A 349 -12.67 16.35 14.54
C GLU A 349 -12.63 14.88 14.08
N PHE A 350 -13.62 14.46 13.28
CA PHE A 350 -13.65 13.11 12.72
C PHE A 350 -12.52 12.86 11.72
N ALA A 351 -12.15 13.87 10.93
CA ALA A 351 -11.04 13.81 9.98
C ALA A 351 -9.71 13.59 10.69
N TYR A 352 -9.45 14.36 11.76
CA TYR A 352 -8.26 14.16 12.59
C TYR A 352 -8.23 12.74 13.18
N LEU A 353 -9.35 12.27 13.76
CA LEU A 353 -9.39 10.96 14.38
C LEU A 353 -9.17 9.82 13.38
N ALA A 354 -9.81 9.91 12.21
CA ALA A 354 -9.65 8.92 11.15
C ALA A 354 -8.23 8.88 10.62
N ALA A 355 -7.60 10.03 10.42
CA ALA A 355 -6.21 10.14 9.98
C ALA A 355 -5.19 9.72 11.05
N LEU A 356 -5.50 9.89 12.35
CA LEU A 356 -4.65 9.40 13.42
C LEU A 356 -4.65 7.86 13.49
N LEU A 357 -5.77 7.24 13.14
CA LEU A 357 -5.98 5.80 13.28
C LEU A 357 -5.83 5.03 11.97
N CYS A 358 -5.57 5.68 10.84
CA CYS A 358 -5.56 5.01 9.54
C CYS A 358 -4.48 3.91 9.44
N ASP A 359 -3.35 4.09 10.14
CA ASP A 359 -2.22 3.15 10.13
C ASP A 359 -2.23 2.13 11.28
N ILE A 360 -3.32 2.00 12.06
CA ILE A 360 -3.34 1.03 13.18
C ILE A 360 -3.19 -0.41 12.70
N GLY A 361 -3.70 -0.74 11.51
CA GLY A 361 -3.49 -2.04 10.90
C GLY A 361 -2.02 -2.28 10.55
N ARG A 362 -1.26 -1.23 10.24
CA ARG A 362 0.16 -1.32 9.92
C ARG A 362 0.99 -1.63 11.16
N ILE A 363 0.63 -1.03 12.30
CA ILE A 363 1.23 -1.36 13.60
C ILE A 363 1.03 -2.85 13.93
N VAL A 364 -0.17 -3.37 13.73
CA VAL A 364 -0.46 -4.79 13.97
C VAL A 364 0.32 -5.67 12.99
N LEU A 365 0.32 -5.38 11.69
CA LEU A 365 1.06 -6.15 10.68
C LEU A 365 2.56 -6.22 10.95
N LEU A 366 3.20 -5.09 11.25
CA LEU A 366 4.64 -5.04 11.52
C LEU A 366 5.04 -5.77 12.80
N SER A 367 4.08 -6.03 13.69
CA SER A 367 4.32 -6.75 14.93
C SER A 367 4.32 -8.27 14.77
N ILE A 368 3.77 -8.79 13.67
CA ILE A 368 3.57 -10.22 13.43
C ILE A 368 4.86 -10.92 12.96
N GLY A 369 5.92 -10.19 12.58
CA GLY A 369 7.19 -10.82 12.20
C GLY A 369 8.43 -9.91 12.15
N PRO A 370 8.91 -9.36 13.28
CA PRO A 370 10.04 -8.43 13.30
C PRO A 370 11.33 -9.00 12.70
N GLU A 371 11.64 -10.28 12.96
CA GLU A 371 12.83 -10.93 12.39
C GLU A 371 12.72 -11.15 10.88
N LYS A 372 11.53 -11.54 10.40
CA LYS A 372 11.26 -11.75 8.96
C LYS A 372 11.33 -10.42 8.20
N ILE A 373 10.84 -9.33 8.79
CA ILE A 373 10.87 -7.97 8.22
C ILE A 373 12.29 -7.41 8.19
N ASN A 374 13.06 -7.54 9.29
CA ASN A 374 14.43 -7.05 9.35
C ASN A 374 15.33 -7.77 8.35
N ARG A 375 15.19 -9.10 8.23
CA ARG A 375 15.93 -9.90 7.25
C ARG A 375 15.54 -9.53 5.81
N LEU A 376 14.28 -9.20 5.54
CA LEU A 376 13.81 -8.72 4.23
C LEU A 376 14.39 -7.35 3.84
N ALA A 377 14.47 -6.41 4.80
CA ALA A 377 15.05 -5.10 4.60
C ALA A 377 16.57 -5.16 4.35
N GLU A 378 17.26 -6.12 4.98
CA GLU A 378 18.68 -6.39 4.75
C GLU A 378 18.93 -6.98 3.36
N ILE A 379 18.14 -7.98 2.94
CA ILE A 379 18.31 -8.69 1.66
C ILE A 379 17.99 -7.80 0.45
N THR A 380 17.01 -6.91 0.56
CA THR A 380 16.58 -6.05 -0.57
C THR A 380 17.45 -4.79 -0.73
N GLY A 381 18.44 -4.58 0.14
CA GLY A 381 19.31 -3.42 0.11
C GLY A 381 18.60 -2.08 0.38
N ASN A 382 17.31 -2.15 0.70
CA ASN A 382 16.45 -1.00 0.90
C ASN A 382 15.98 -1.03 2.36
N ARG A 383 16.68 -0.28 3.21
CA ARG A 383 16.33 -0.17 4.64
C ARG A 383 14.93 0.41 4.88
N ASN A 384 14.33 1.03 3.85
CA ASN A 384 12.95 1.52 3.89
C ASN A 384 11.93 0.46 3.43
N LEU A 385 12.34 -0.78 3.09
CA LEU A 385 11.38 -1.83 2.74
C LEU A 385 10.49 -2.23 3.92
N ALA A 386 10.98 -2.04 5.16
CA ALA A 386 10.18 -2.13 6.38
C ALA A 386 8.96 -1.19 6.38
N GLU A 387 8.90 -0.23 5.46
CA GLU A 387 7.80 0.72 5.30
C GLU A 387 6.87 0.45 4.10
N THR A 388 7.09 -0.60 3.27
CA THR A 388 6.37 -0.73 1.99
C THR A 388 5.16 -1.67 2.04
N ALA A 389 4.06 -1.28 1.39
CA ALA A 389 2.82 -2.04 1.16
C ALA A 389 3.01 -3.50 0.73
N VAL A 390 4.16 -3.83 0.15
CA VAL A 390 4.58 -5.18 -0.22
C VAL A 390 4.65 -6.13 1.00
N ILE A 391 5.12 -5.67 2.18
CA ILE A 391 5.16 -6.50 3.40
C ILE A 391 3.74 -6.80 3.93
N GLU A 392 2.82 -5.87 3.73
CA GLU A 392 1.45 -5.92 4.23
C GLU A 392 0.64 -6.98 3.48
N GLU A 393 0.80 -7.05 2.16
CA GLU A 393 0.19 -8.08 1.32
C GLU A 393 0.89 -9.45 1.47
N ILE A 394 2.20 -9.46 1.74
CA ILE A 394 3.02 -10.67 1.94
C ILE A 394 2.57 -11.48 3.17
N THR A 395 2.18 -10.83 4.27
CA THR A 395 2.05 -11.51 5.58
C THR A 395 0.67 -12.11 5.83
N LEU A 396 -0.42 -11.44 5.43
CA LEU A 396 -1.80 -11.86 5.71
C LEU A 396 -2.73 -11.85 4.48
N GLY A 397 -2.25 -11.46 3.29
CA GLY A 397 -3.10 -11.31 2.11
C GLY A 397 -4.12 -10.16 2.20
N VAL A 398 -3.95 -9.23 3.15
CA VAL A 398 -4.86 -8.11 3.41
C VAL A 398 -4.12 -6.81 3.69
N SER A 399 -4.60 -5.70 3.11
CA SER A 399 -4.05 -4.37 3.30
C SER A 399 -4.19 -3.88 4.74
N HIS A 400 -3.25 -3.06 5.21
CA HIS A 400 -3.34 -2.46 6.56
C HIS A 400 -4.60 -1.61 6.76
N SER A 401 -5.09 -0.95 5.70
CA SER A 401 -6.35 -0.19 5.71
C SER A 401 -7.56 -1.08 6.00
N THR A 402 -7.58 -2.27 5.39
CA THR A 402 -8.64 -3.25 5.63
C THR A 402 -8.53 -3.83 7.04
N LEU A 403 -7.33 -4.24 7.47
CA LEU A 403 -7.10 -4.74 8.83
C LEU A 403 -7.46 -3.69 9.89
N GLY A 404 -7.05 -2.43 9.69
CA GLY A 404 -7.41 -1.30 10.54
C GLY A 404 -8.92 -1.11 10.65
N SER A 405 -9.65 -1.23 9.54
CA SER A 405 -11.12 -1.16 9.54
C SER A 405 -11.76 -2.29 10.36
N LEU A 406 -11.21 -3.51 10.28
CA LEU A 406 -11.69 -4.68 11.02
C LEU A 406 -11.42 -4.53 12.52
N ILE A 407 -10.26 -3.99 12.89
CA ILE A 407 -9.93 -3.62 14.28
C ILE A 407 -10.96 -2.61 14.81
N CYS A 408 -11.23 -1.54 14.05
CA CYS A 408 -12.22 -0.54 14.44
C CYS A 408 -13.64 -1.12 14.56
N LYS A 409 -14.03 -2.06 13.69
CA LYS A 409 -15.30 -2.80 13.81
C LYS A 409 -15.33 -3.65 15.08
N LYS A 410 -14.25 -4.37 15.42
CA LYS A 410 -14.14 -5.15 16.67
C LYS A 410 -14.33 -4.25 17.89
N TRP A 411 -13.76 -3.05 17.87
CA TRP A 411 -13.91 -2.05 18.92
C TRP A 411 -15.23 -1.24 18.85
N LYS A 412 -16.14 -1.59 17.93
CA LYS A 412 -17.47 -0.97 17.77
C LYS A 412 -17.42 0.54 17.49
N PHE A 413 -16.39 0.98 16.76
CA PHE A 413 -16.32 2.37 16.30
C PHE A 413 -17.36 2.64 15.21
N ASN A 414 -17.73 3.92 15.03
CA ASN A 414 -18.76 4.30 14.06
C ASN A 414 -18.35 4.04 12.61
N ASP A 415 -19.35 3.89 11.73
CA ASP A 415 -19.12 3.58 10.32
C ASP A 415 -18.30 4.63 9.58
N ALA A 416 -18.43 5.92 9.93
CA ALA A 416 -17.67 6.97 9.27
C ALA A 416 -16.16 6.78 9.49
N LEU A 417 -15.75 6.47 10.72
CA LEU A 417 -14.37 6.18 11.08
C LEU A 417 -13.87 4.88 10.42
N VAL A 418 -14.67 3.82 10.50
CA VAL A 418 -14.36 2.53 9.87
C VAL A 418 -14.14 2.69 8.37
N LYS A 419 -15.03 3.41 7.68
CA LYS A 419 -14.99 3.59 6.22
C LYS A 419 -13.86 4.51 5.80
N ALA A 420 -13.57 5.56 6.55
CA ALA A 420 -12.42 6.42 6.29
C ALA A 420 -11.10 5.63 6.37
N ILE A 421 -10.94 4.79 7.38
CA ILE A 421 -9.76 3.92 7.54
C ILE A 421 -9.73 2.83 6.45
N GLU A 422 -10.86 2.24 6.08
CA GLU A 422 -10.93 1.20 5.04
C GLU A 422 -10.55 1.72 3.64
N TYR A 423 -10.90 2.96 3.33
CA TYR A 423 -10.76 3.54 1.98
C TYR A 423 -9.64 4.57 1.82
N HIS A 424 -8.83 4.82 2.85
CA HIS A 424 -7.78 5.86 2.76
C HIS A 424 -6.64 5.59 1.76
N HIS A 425 -6.57 4.39 1.15
CA HIS A 425 -5.69 4.09 -0.01
C HIS A 425 -6.46 3.92 -1.33
N ARG A 426 -7.80 3.87 -1.26
CA ARG A 426 -8.70 3.67 -2.40
C ARG A 426 -9.90 4.62 -2.27
N PRO A 427 -9.64 5.94 -2.27
CA PRO A 427 -10.65 6.93 -1.89
C PRO A 427 -11.85 6.91 -2.85
N HIS A 428 -11.65 6.70 -4.16
CA HIS A 428 -12.72 6.58 -5.17
C HIS A 428 -13.76 5.48 -4.85
N MET A 429 -13.37 4.41 -4.14
CA MET A 429 -14.29 3.36 -3.69
C MET A 429 -15.10 3.74 -2.44
N ALA A 430 -14.82 4.88 -1.81
CA ALA A 430 -15.55 5.30 -0.62
C ALA A 430 -17.03 5.57 -0.98
N PRO A 431 -17.99 5.00 -0.22
CA PRO A 431 -19.41 5.30 -0.42
C PRO A 431 -19.64 6.80 -0.38
N GLU A 432 -20.55 7.31 -1.21
CA GLU A 432 -20.82 8.74 -1.37
C GLU A 432 -21.01 9.47 -0.03
N ARG A 433 -21.73 8.84 0.90
CA ARG A 433 -21.96 9.34 2.27
C ARG A 433 -20.68 9.64 3.07
N TYR A 434 -19.58 8.95 2.78
CA TYR A 434 -18.32 9.04 3.53
C TYR A 434 -17.17 9.61 2.69
N ARG A 435 -17.44 10.01 1.44
CA ARG A 435 -16.42 10.43 0.47
C ARG A 435 -15.61 11.61 0.97
N ASP A 436 -16.27 12.64 1.51
CA ASP A 436 -15.61 13.83 2.05
C ASP A 436 -14.53 13.47 3.08
N LEU A 437 -14.86 12.56 4.00
CA LEU A 437 -13.96 12.12 5.06
C LEU A 437 -12.82 11.28 4.49
N ALA A 438 -13.12 10.31 3.63
CA ALA A 438 -12.13 9.44 3.01
C ALA A 438 -11.14 10.23 2.14
N TYR A 439 -11.63 11.17 1.32
CA TYR A 439 -10.82 12.03 0.46
C TYR A 439 -9.91 12.95 1.28
N THR A 440 -10.45 13.50 2.38
CA THR A 440 -9.66 14.35 3.29
C THR A 440 -8.54 13.57 3.97
N VAL A 441 -8.83 12.36 4.45
CA VAL A 441 -7.80 11.49 5.06
C VAL A 441 -6.76 11.05 4.02
N TYR A 442 -7.19 10.63 2.83
CA TYR A 442 -6.29 10.26 1.72
C TYR A 442 -5.36 11.42 1.35
N LEU A 443 -5.89 12.63 1.09
CA LEU A 443 -5.06 13.75 0.66
C LEU A 443 -4.01 14.13 1.72
N SER A 444 -4.43 14.09 2.99
CA SER A 444 -3.53 14.33 4.13
C SER A 444 -2.41 13.30 4.21
N TYR A 445 -2.76 12.03 3.98
CA TYR A 445 -1.83 10.92 3.99
C TYR A 445 -0.81 11.07 2.86
N ILE A 446 -1.29 11.38 1.65
CA ILE A 446 -0.44 11.61 0.48
C ILE A 446 0.57 12.74 0.69
N PHE A 447 0.17 13.86 1.31
CA PHE A 447 1.13 14.93 1.63
C PHE A 447 2.26 14.45 2.53
N ASN A 448 1.94 13.66 3.56
CA ASN A 448 2.95 13.09 4.44
C ASN A 448 3.84 12.07 3.70
N GLU A 449 3.27 11.24 2.83
CA GLU A 449 4.04 10.27 2.02
C GLU A 449 4.97 10.95 1.00
N ILE A 450 4.57 12.09 0.43
CA ILE A 450 5.45 12.91 -0.42
C ILE A 450 6.63 13.45 0.38
N GLU A 451 6.43 13.91 1.61
CA GLU A 451 7.51 14.36 2.49
C GLU A 451 8.49 13.23 2.84
N ASN A 452 7.95 12.03 3.04
CA ASN A 452 8.73 10.82 3.28
C ASN A 452 9.37 10.24 2.01
N ARG A 453 9.13 10.84 0.83
CA ARG A 453 9.61 10.41 -0.49
C ARG A 453 9.05 9.05 -0.94
N ASN A 454 7.91 8.66 -0.40
CA ASN A 454 7.20 7.42 -0.73
C ASN A 454 6.16 7.62 -1.84
N CYS A 455 5.75 8.86 -2.10
CA CYS A 455 4.74 9.20 -3.12
C CYS A 455 5.19 10.41 -3.96
N ARG A 456 4.54 10.61 -5.12
CA ARG A 456 4.73 11.76 -6.02
C ARG A 456 3.39 12.30 -6.49
N PHE A 457 3.33 13.57 -6.87
CA PHE A 457 2.11 14.22 -7.33
C PHE A 457 1.43 13.48 -8.49
N GLU A 458 2.23 12.93 -9.41
CA GLU A 458 1.74 12.31 -10.65
C GLU A 458 0.94 11.02 -10.44
N ILE A 459 1.00 10.43 -9.24
CA ILE A 459 0.29 9.19 -8.88
C ILE A 459 -0.88 9.41 -7.90
N VAL A 460 -1.19 10.67 -7.58
CA VAL A 460 -2.31 11.03 -6.71
C VAL A 460 -3.62 10.79 -7.44
N ASP A 461 -4.62 10.31 -6.71
CA ASP A 461 -5.96 9.98 -7.22
C ASP A 461 -6.63 11.20 -7.86
N GLU A 462 -6.96 11.09 -9.16
CA GLU A 462 -7.49 12.18 -9.98
C GLU A 462 -8.85 12.68 -9.45
N ASP A 463 -9.70 11.81 -8.90
CA ASP A 463 -11.01 12.19 -8.36
C ASP A 463 -10.85 13.04 -7.09
N VAL A 464 -9.84 12.72 -6.28
CA VAL A 464 -9.51 13.51 -5.09
C VAL A 464 -8.94 14.86 -5.48
N LEU A 465 -8.05 14.90 -6.48
CA LEU A 465 -7.51 16.16 -7.00
C LEU A 465 -8.63 17.05 -7.56
N GLU A 466 -9.59 16.48 -8.29
CA GLU A 466 -10.74 17.22 -8.81
C GLU A 466 -11.62 17.74 -7.68
N TYR A 467 -11.95 16.90 -6.70
CA TYR A 467 -12.78 17.26 -5.55
C TYR A 467 -12.23 18.46 -4.77
N PHE A 468 -10.90 18.53 -4.60
CA PHE A 468 -10.23 19.63 -3.91
C PHE A 468 -9.79 20.78 -4.82
N ASN A 469 -10.06 20.72 -6.13
CA ASN A 469 -9.56 21.68 -7.13
C ASN A 469 -8.02 21.78 -7.18
N LEU A 470 -7.33 20.64 -7.01
CA LEU A 470 -5.88 20.49 -6.96
C LEU A 470 -5.29 19.83 -8.21
N ASN A 471 -6.05 19.74 -9.32
CA ASN A 471 -5.58 19.22 -10.61
C ASN A 471 -4.32 19.94 -11.14
N ASN A 472 -4.08 21.18 -10.70
CA ASN A 472 -2.86 21.91 -10.98
C ASN A 472 -1.80 21.63 -9.90
N LYS A 473 -0.65 21.07 -10.31
CA LYS A 473 0.51 20.78 -9.45
C LYS A 473 0.92 21.97 -8.57
N LYS A 474 0.87 23.19 -9.09
CA LYS A 474 1.20 24.40 -8.34
C LYS A 474 0.24 24.64 -7.17
N ASN A 475 -1.06 24.38 -7.36
CA ASN A 475 -2.06 24.54 -6.30
C ASN A 475 -1.90 23.45 -5.23
N PHE A 476 -1.62 22.22 -5.66
CA PHE A 476 -1.31 21.09 -4.78
C PHE A 476 -0.09 21.39 -3.89
N GLU A 477 1.02 21.81 -4.50
CA GLU A 477 2.26 22.17 -3.79
C GLU A 477 2.07 23.37 -2.85
N MET A 478 1.25 24.34 -3.24
CA MET A 478 0.93 25.49 -2.39
C MET A 478 0.18 25.08 -1.13
N LEU A 479 -0.87 24.25 -1.28
CA LEU A 479 -1.62 23.74 -0.12
C LEU A 479 -0.71 22.90 0.78
N HIS A 480 0.09 22.02 0.18
CA HIS A 480 1.05 21.19 0.91
C HIS A 480 2.00 22.05 1.75
N LYS A 481 2.59 23.10 1.14
CA LYS A 481 3.50 24.02 1.82
C LYS A 481 2.82 24.72 3.01
N VAL A 482 1.62 25.25 2.83
CA VAL A 482 0.86 25.93 3.91
C VAL A 482 0.60 24.99 5.08
N LEU A 483 0.19 23.75 4.80
CA LEU A 483 -0.06 22.75 5.84
C LEU A 483 1.22 22.40 6.59
N ARG A 484 2.33 22.23 5.87
CA ARG A 484 3.64 21.92 6.44
C ARG A 484 4.16 23.02 7.36
N GLU A 485 4.16 24.27 6.90
CA GLU A 485 4.57 25.42 7.71
C GLU A 485 3.70 25.55 8.98
N ALA A 486 2.39 25.32 8.86
CA ALA A 486 1.48 25.34 9.99
C ALA A 486 1.77 24.23 11.01
N TYR A 487 2.19 23.04 10.55
CA TYR A 487 2.56 21.93 11.42
C TYR A 487 3.88 22.23 12.16
N GLU A 488 4.90 22.67 11.44
CA GLU A 488 6.21 23.03 12.00
C GLU A 488 6.08 24.13 13.08
N ALA A 489 5.25 25.14 12.83
CA ALA A 489 4.93 26.17 13.82
C ALA A 489 4.21 25.62 15.07
N ASN A 490 3.30 24.66 14.90
CA ASN A 490 2.60 24.02 16.02
C ASN A 490 3.53 23.18 16.89
N THR A 491 4.47 22.45 16.26
CA THR A 491 5.42 21.60 16.99
C THR A 491 6.50 22.38 17.72
N THR A 492 6.85 23.58 17.25
CA THR A 492 7.87 24.45 17.89
C THR A 492 7.29 25.23 19.08
N ALA A 493 5.97 25.39 19.13
CA ALA A 493 5.26 26.09 20.22
C ALA A 493 4.85 25.17 21.39
N ARG A 494 5.05 23.85 21.27
CA ARG A 494 4.80 22.83 22.30
C ARG A 494 6.11 22.41 22.96
#